data_AF-A0A7C3KCR8-F1
#
_entry.id   AF-A0A7C3KCR8-F1
#
_cell.length_a   1.000
_cell.length_b   1.000
_cell.length_c   1.000
_cell.angle_alpha   90.00
_cell.angle_beta   90.00
_cell.angle_gamma   90.00
#
_symmetry.space_group_name_H-M   'P 1'
#
loop_
_entity.id
_entity.type
_entity.pdbx_description
1 polymer ?
#
loop_
_entity_poly.entity_id
_entity_poly.type
_entity_poly.pdbx_seq_one_letter_code
_entity_poly.pdbx_strand_id
1 'polypeptide(L)'
;MANRRLPETTAYVRITRQCWQQGKLEGEVRANHYEWQFEWCFRQGVLSVQPSLGRALIREPLSRFLEQKDYQLEPGGDYSFTIRGEV
;
A
#
# COMPACT_ATOMS: atom_id res chain seq x y z
N MET A 1 -12.15 3.08 32.22
CA MET A 1 -11.48 2.31 31.15
C MET A 1 -11.25 3.25 29.99
N ALA A 2 -10.02 3.74 29.81
CA ALA A 2 -9.70 4.66 28.72
C ALA A 2 -9.70 3.85 27.42
N ASN A 3 -10.73 4.05 26.59
CA ASN A 3 -10.79 3.53 25.23
C ASN A 3 -9.71 4.25 24.42
N ARG A 4 -8.48 3.73 24.53
CA ARG A 4 -7.26 4.28 23.94
C ARG A 4 -7.39 4.03 22.44
N ARG A 5 -8.10 4.93 21.75
CA ARG A 5 -8.28 4.89 20.29
C ARG A 5 -6.89 4.84 19.69
N LEU A 6 -6.51 3.65 19.24
CA LEU A 6 -5.22 3.43 18.60
C LEU A 6 -5.15 4.41 17.42
N PRO A 7 -3.97 4.97 17.11
CA PRO A 7 -3.84 5.85 15.97
C PRO A 7 -4.26 5.08 14.71
N GLU A 8 -5.39 5.46 14.12
CA GLU A 8 -5.87 4.96 12.85
C GLU A 8 -5.32 5.86 11.76
N THR A 9 -4.56 5.27 10.82
CA THR A 9 -4.02 6.00 9.67
C THR A 9 -4.65 5.47 8.40
N THR A 10 -5.42 6.30 7.70
CA THR A 10 -5.93 5.96 6.38
C THR A 10 -4.83 6.14 5.34
N ALA A 11 -4.51 5.08 4.63
CA ALA A 11 -3.64 5.10 3.47
C ALA A 11 -4.48 5.07 2.19
N TYR A 12 -4.20 5.99 1.28
CA TYR A 12 -4.79 6.08 -0.05
C TYR A 12 -3.82 5.48 -1.05
N VAL A 13 -4.27 4.50 -1.84
CA VAL A 13 -3.47 3.80 -2.84
C VAL A 13 -4.02 4.13 -4.20
N ARG A 14 -3.17 4.55 -5.13
CA ARG A 14 -3.54 4.81 -6.51
C ARG A 14 -2.68 3.96 -7.41
N ILE A 15 -3.31 3.21 -8.30
CA ILE A 15 -2.58 2.40 -9.27
C ILE A 15 -2.31 3.29 -10.49
N THR A 16 -1.04 3.50 -10.81
CA THR A 16 -0.64 4.35 -11.94
C THR A 16 -0.35 3.51 -13.17
N ARG A 17 0.24 2.31 -12.97
CA ARG A 17 0.62 1.43 -14.07
C ARG A 17 0.47 -0.03 -13.69
N GLN A 18 0.04 -0.84 -14.64
CA GLN A 18 0.01 -2.28 -14.50
C GLN A 18 0.64 -2.92 -15.74
N CYS A 19 1.60 -3.81 -15.52
CA CYS A 19 2.33 -4.52 -16.57
C CYS A 19 2.17 -6.02 -16.38
N TRP A 20 1.14 -6.59 -17.02
CA TRP A 20 0.88 -8.03 -17.02
C TRP A 20 2.02 -8.87 -17.57
N GLN A 21 2.72 -8.37 -18.60
CA GLN A 21 3.85 -9.07 -19.23
C GLN A 21 5.02 -9.28 -18.25
N GLN A 22 5.35 -8.24 -17.47
CA GLN A 22 6.42 -8.28 -16.47
C GLN A 22 5.95 -8.81 -15.12
N GLY A 23 4.65 -8.85 -14.87
CA GLY A 23 4.12 -9.26 -13.58
C GLY A 23 4.28 -8.18 -12.50
N LYS A 24 4.17 -6.91 -12.91
CA LYS A 24 4.44 -5.74 -12.05
C LYS A 24 3.24 -4.80 -11.99
N LEU A 25 3.05 -4.21 -10.82
CA LEU A 25 2.07 -3.18 -10.53
C LEU A 25 2.79 -1.99 -9.91
N GLU A 26 2.59 -0.80 -10.48
CA GLU A 26 3.18 0.43 -10.01
C GLU A 26 2.07 1.36 -9.53
N GLY A 27 2.34 2.06 -8.44
CA GLY A 27 1.36 2.96 -7.87
C GLY A 27 1.95 3.89 -6.84
N GLU A 28 1.08 4.75 -6.35
CA GLU A 28 1.38 5.73 -5.33
C GLU A 28 0.55 5.38 -4.10
N VAL A 29 1.14 5.51 -2.92
CA VAL A 29 0.45 5.36 -1.66
C VAL A 29 0.72 6.57 -0.79
N ARG A 30 -0.35 7.16 -0.26
CA ARG A 30 -0.32 8.36 0.57
C ARG A 30 -0.93 8.03 1.91
N ALA A 31 -0.20 8.26 2.98
CA ALA A 31 -0.75 8.12 4.32
C ALA A 31 -0.31 9.31 5.17
N ASN A 32 -1.28 9.95 5.82
CA ASN A 32 -1.05 11.14 6.65
C ASN A 32 -0.36 12.27 5.84
N HIS A 33 0.90 12.58 6.14
CA HIS A 33 1.73 13.59 5.44
C HIS A 33 2.87 12.97 4.62
N TYR A 34 2.83 11.65 4.41
CA TYR A 34 3.81 10.94 3.63
C TYR A 34 3.21 10.42 2.33
N GLU A 35 4.02 10.45 1.29
CA GLU A 35 3.74 9.89 -0.01
C GLU A 35 4.86 8.93 -0.38
N TRP A 36 4.49 7.77 -0.90
CA TRP A 36 5.41 6.79 -1.41
C TRP A 36 4.97 6.31 -2.78
N GLN A 37 5.95 6.02 -3.62
CA GLN A 37 5.77 5.24 -4.83
C GLN A 37 6.13 3.80 -4.51
N PHE A 38 5.32 2.86 -5.02
CA PHE A 38 5.57 1.45 -4.85
C PHE A 38 5.59 0.72 -6.19
N GLU A 39 6.41 -0.32 -6.24
CA GLU A 39 6.45 -1.32 -7.31
C GLU A 39 6.21 -2.69 -6.67
N TRP A 40 5.12 -3.34 -7.05
CA TRP A 40 4.73 -4.66 -6.59
C TRP A 40 4.90 -5.67 -7.71
N CYS A 41 5.86 -6.57 -7.55
CA CYS A 41 6.05 -7.70 -8.44
C CYS A 41 5.17 -8.87 -7.98
N PHE A 42 3.89 -8.88 -8.37
CA PHE A 42 2.93 -9.92 -7.95
C PHE A 42 3.37 -11.34 -8.35
N ARG A 43 4.15 -11.50 -9.43
CA ARG A 43 4.72 -12.81 -9.79
C ARG A 43 5.78 -13.32 -8.82
N GLN A 44 6.43 -12.44 -8.07
CA GLN A 44 7.52 -12.78 -7.15
C GLN A 44 7.16 -12.49 -5.69
N GLY A 45 6.04 -11.82 -5.41
CA GLY A 45 5.67 -11.35 -4.07
C GLY A 45 6.62 -10.28 -3.51
N VAL A 46 7.29 -9.51 -4.38
CA VAL A 46 8.29 -8.51 -3.96
C VAL A 46 7.68 -7.12 -4.02
N LEU A 47 7.66 -6.43 -2.87
CA LEU A 47 7.27 -5.02 -2.73
C LEU A 47 8.49 -4.11 -2.58
N SER A 48 8.64 -3.19 -3.52
CA SER A 48 9.54 -2.04 -3.41
C SER A 48 8.73 -0.79 -3.12
N VAL A 49 9.18 0.02 -2.14
CA VAL A 49 8.52 1.29 -1.77
C VAL A 49 9.58 2.36 -1.57
N GLN A 50 9.37 3.54 -2.13
CA GLN A 50 10.26 4.70 -2.06
C GLN A 50 9.47 5.99 -1.80
N PRO A 51 10.00 6.96 -1.04
CA PRO A 51 11.27 6.93 -0.32
C PRO A 51 11.26 6.02 0.91
N SER A 52 12.44 5.68 1.45
CA SER A 52 12.57 4.76 2.60
C SER A 52 11.96 5.32 3.91
N LEU A 53 11.80 6.63 4.00
CA LEU A 53 11.30 7.33 5.18
C LEU A 53 9.85 6.93 5.47
N GLY A 54 9.55 6.43 6.67
CA GLY A 54 8.20 5.98 7.03
C GLY A 54 7.72 4.73 6.27
N ARG A 55 8.56 4.13 5.42
CA ARG A 55 8.25 2.90 4.66
C ARG A 55 7.80 1.76 5.59
N ALA A 56 8.39 1.65 6.77
CA ALA A 56 8.01 0.60 7.73
C ALA A 56 6.53 0.65 8.13
N LEU A 57 5.92 1.84 8.11
CA LEU A 57 4.50 2.04 8.43
C LEU A 57 3.59 1.48 7.33
N ILE A 58 4.02 1.57 6.08
CA ILE A 58 3.17 1.23 4.92
C ILE A 58 3.52 -0.12 4.30
N ARG A 59 4.78 -0.59 4.40
CA ARG A 59 5.29 -1.75 3.66
C ARG A 59 4.51 -3.03 3.96
N GLU A 60 4.37 -3.39 5.23
CA GLU A 60 3.62 -4.59 5.61
C GLU A 60 2.13 -4.49 5.26
N PRO A 61 1.39 -3.43 5.67
CA PRO A 61 -0.03 -3.36 5.38
C PRO A 61 -0.32 -3.15 3.89
N LEU A 62 0.56 -2.49 3.13
CA LEU A 62 0.45 -2.39 1.67
C LEU A 62 0.67 -3.74 1.00
N SER A 63 1.70 -4.50 1.39
CA SER A 63 1.92 -5.87 0.86
C SER A 63 0.66 -6.71 1.04
N ARG A 64 0.15 -6.76 2.27
CA ARG A 64 -1.08 -7.49 2.59
C ARG A 64 -2.30 -7.00 1.81
N PHE A 65 -2.44 -5.68 1.64
CA PHE A 65 -3.52 -5.09 0.87
C PHE A 65 -3.44 -5.52 -0.60
N LEU A 66 -2.26 -5.47 -1.21
CA LEU A 66 -2.04 -5.86 -2.60
C LEU A 66 -2.30 -7.37 -2.79
N GLU A 67 -1.80 -8.22 -1.88
CA GLU A 67 -2.06 -9.66 -1.88
C GLU A 67 -3.55 -10.00 -1.72
N GLN A 68 -4.29 -9.27 -0.89
CA GLN A 68 -5.74 -9.46 -0.76
C GLN A 68 -6.51 -8.98 -1.99
N LYS A 69 -5.96 -8.00 -2.72
CA LYS A 69 -6.60 -7.34 -3.86
C LYS A 69 -6.06 -7.83 -5.19
N ASP A 70 -5.36 -8.97 -5.23
CA ASP A 70 -4.58 -9.51 -6.37
C ASP A 70 -5.35 -9.56 -7.71
N TYR A 71 -6.70 -9.50 -7.68
CA TYR A 71 -7.56 -9.50 -8.87
C TYR A 71 -8.51 -8.29 -9.01
N GLN A 72 -8.43 -7.30 -8.11
CA GLN A 72 -9.33 -6.12 -8.11
C GLN A 72 -8.62 -4.81 -8.41
N LEU A 73 -7.29 -4.83 -8.54
CA LEU A 73 -6.48 -3.65 -8.79
C LEU A 73 -6.38 -3.39 -10.29
N GLU A 74 -6.99 -2.29 -10.73
CA GLU A 74 -6.96 -1.82 -12.10
C GLU A 74 -6.15 -0.53 -12.21
N PRO A 75 -5.43 -0.30 -13.32
CA PRO A 75 -4.69 0.93 -13.54
C PRO A 75 -5.65 2.12 -13.64
N GLY A 76 -5.37 3.18 -12.90
CA GLY A 76 -6.26 4.33 -12.75
C GLY A 76 -7.28 4.19 -11.61
N GLY A 77 -7.31 3.05 -10.90
CA GLY A 77 -8.14 2.86 -9.72
C GLY A 77 -7.56 3.54 -8.49
N ASP A 78 -8.44 4.20 -7.72
CA ASP A 78 -8.14 4.78 -6.42
C ASP A 78 -8.74 3.89 -5.32
N TYR A 79 -7.90 3.49 -4.37
CA TYR A 79 -8.25 2.61 -3.26
C TYR A 79 -7.81 3.23 -1.94
N SER A 80 -8.32 2.72 -0.83
CA SER A 80 -7.83 3.10 0.48
C SER A 80 -7.98 1.96 1.48
N PHE A 81 -7.11 1.95 2.49
CA PHE A 81 -7.18 1.04 3.60
C PHE A 81 -6.75 1.74 4.90
N THR A 82 -7.26 1.25 6.03
CA THR A 82 -6.94 1.80 7.35
C THR A 82 -5.90 0.95 8.03
N ILE A 83 -4.77 1.56 8.40
CA ILE A 83 -3.73 0.96 9.23
C ILE A 83 -4.09 1.22 10.68
N ARG A 84 -4.29 0.16 11.45
CA ARG A 84 -4.43 0.21 12.90
C ARG A 84 -3.12 -0.24 13.51
N GLY A 85 -2.48 0.63 14.29
CA GLY A 85 -1.35 0.20 15.11
C GLY A 85 -1.87 -0.66 16.26
N GLU A 86 -1.53 -1.95 16.30
CA GLU A 86 -1.63 -2.72 17.54
C GLU A 86 -0.51 -2.27 18.50
N VAL A 87 -0.85 -2.10 19.79
CA VAL A 87 0.09 -1.77 20.86
C VAL A 87 0.53 -3.04 21.58
#